data_AF-A0A2V6HJK5-F1
#
_entry.id   AF-A0A2V6HJK5-F1
#
_cell.length_a   1.000
_cell.length_b   1.000
_cell.length_c   1.000
_cell.angle_alpha   90.00
_cell.angle_beta   90.00
_cell.angle_gamma   90.00
#
_symmetry.space_group_name_H-M   'P 1'
#
loop_
_entity.id
_entity.type
_entity.pdbx_description
1 polymer ?
#
loop_
_entity_poly.entity_id
_entity_poly.type
_entity_poly.pdbx_seq_one_letter_code
_entity_poly.pdbx_strand_id
1 'polypeptide(L)'
;MKTSTFRIIPLSTEVAERARRAVEAGAADHAFVIADSPSAYPCRHCLRFARPGERMILFPYASVPAGHPYSETGPIFVHAEPCERYCATDEYPDDLRRGRAFRAYNTS
;
A
#
# COMPACT_ATOMS: atom_id res chain seq x y z
N MET A 1 10.26 -27.82 9.84
CA MET A 1 10.31 -26.35 9.69
C MET A 1 8.99 -25.82 10.22
N LYS A 2 8.97 -25.02 11.30
CA LYS A 2 7.70 -24.48 11.82
C LYS A 2 7.18 -23.47 10.81
N THR A 3 6.08 -23.78 10.13
CA THR A 3 5.32 -22.83 9.32
C THR A 3 4.80 -21.78 10.29
N SER A 4 5.44 -20.61 10.34
CA SER A 4 4.82 -19.47 11.03
C SER A 4 3.61 -19.08 10.20
N THR A 5 2.43 -19.24 10.79
CA THR A 5 1.19 -18.71 10.23
C THR A 5 1.23 -17.20 10.35
N PHE A 6 1.19 -16.49 9.23
CA PHE A 6 1.12 -15.03 9.21
C PHE A 6 0.12 -14.57 8.15
N ARG A 7 -0.47 -13.41 8.41
CA ARG A 7 -1.39 -12.78 7.47
C ARG A 7 -0.89 -11.40 7.11
N ILE A 8 -0.74 -11.16 5.82
CA ILE A 8 -0.48 -9.82 5.30
C ILE A 8 -1.84 -9.16 5.07
N ILE A 9 -2.02 -7.99 5.68
CA ILE A 9 -3.22 -7.19 5.52
C ILE A 9 -2.90 -6.04 4.56
N PRO A 10 -3.32 -6.13 3.28
CA PRO A 10 -3.20 -5.00 2.36
C PRO A 10 -4.24 -3.94 2.70
N LEU A 11 -4.05 -2.74 2.15
CA LEU A 11 -5.01 -1.65 2.19
C LEU A 11 -6.40 -2.16 1.76
N SER A 12 -7.46 -1.68 2.43
CA SER A 12 -8.81 -2.09 2.06
C SER A 12 -9.20 -1.52 0.69
N THR A 13 -10.05 -2.26 -0.04
CA THR A 13 -10.59 -1.76 -1.32
C THR A 13 -11.35 -0.44 -1.10
N GLU A 14 -12.09 -0.31 0.00
CA GLU A 14 -12.80 0.94 0.32
C GLU A 14 -11.87 2.16 0.37
N VAL A 15 -10.69 2.04 1.01
CA VAL A 15 -9.72 3.15 1.09
C VAL A 15 -9.12 3.42 -0.29
N ALA A 16 -8.79 2.39 -1.08
CA ALA A 16 -8.30 2.57 -2.44
C ALA A 16 -9.32 3.31 -3.34
N GLU A 17 -10.60 2.92 -3.27
CA GLU A 17 -11.67 3.61 -4.01
C GLU A 17 -11.90 5.05 -3.52
N ARG A 18 -11.75 5.31 -2.21
CA ARG A 18 -11.81 6.67 -1.67
C ARG A 18 -10.68 7.54 -2.23
N ALA A 19 -9.47 7.01 -2.32
CA ALA A 19 -8.34 7.73 -2.91
C ALA A 19 -8.57 8.05 -4.41
N ARG A 20 -9.13 7.10 -5.18
CA ARG A 20 -9.53 7.32 -6.58
C ARG A 20 -10.55 8.45 -6.73
N ARG A 21 -11.62 8.41 -5.95
CA ARG A 21 -12.63 9.49 -5.96
C ARG A 21 -12.05 10.83 -5.52
N ALA A 22 -11.17 10.84 -4.52
CA ALA A 22 -10.58 12.07 -4.00
C ALA A 22 -9.68 12.77 -5.02
N VAL A 23 -8.83 12.03 -5.73
CA VAL A 23 -7.97 12.62 -6.78
C VAL A 23 -8.81 13.14 -7.96
N GLU A 24 -9.87 12.43 -8.35
CA GLU A 24 -10.79 12.88 -9.39
C GLU A 24 -11.56 14.14 -8.99
N ALA A 25 -11.93 14.26 -7.72
CA ALA A 25 -12.55 15.44 -7.13
C ALA A 25 -11.57 16.62 -6.93
N GLY A 26 -10.29 16.45 -7.23
CA GLY A 26 -9.27 17.50 -7.09
C GLY A 26 -8.83 17.76 -5.65
N ALA A 27 -8.86 16.74 -4.78
CA ALA A 27 -8.33 16.86 -3.42
C ALA A 27 -6.85 17.26 -3.44
N ALA A 28 -6.49 18.31 -2.70
CA ALA A 28 -5.16 18.92 -2.75
C ALA A 28 -4.03 18.01 -2.23
N ASP A 29 -4.36 16.98 -1.44
CA ASP A 29 -3.45 16.00 -0.87
C ASP A 29 -3.38 14.69 -1.67
N HIS A 30 -4.04 14.62 -2.83
CA HIS A 30 -3.99 13.48 -3.73
C HIS A 30 -3.40 13.90 -5.08
N ALA A 31 -2.50 13.09 -5.62
CA ALA A 31 -1.85 13.38 -6.89
C ALA A 31 -1.80 12.15 -7.80
N PHE A 32 -2.03 12.37 -9.11
CA PHE A 32 -1.66 11.39 -10.13
C PHE A 32 -0.15 11.40 -10.32
N VAL A 33 0.43 10.20 -10.37
CA VAL A 33 1.85 9.99 -10.65
C VAL A 33 1.98 8.91 -11.72
N ILE A 34 2.85 9.12 -12.71
CA ILE A 34 3.20 8.08 -13.69
C ILE A 34 4.40 7.33 -13.15
N ALA A 35 4.29 6.01 -13.02
CA ALA A 35 5.42 5.21 -12.63
C ALA A 35 6.52 5.29 -13.70
N ASP A 36 7.74 5.62 -13.32
CA ASP A 36 8.91 5.73 -14.21
C ASP A 36 9.97 4.65 -13.93
N SER A 37 9.78 3.85 -12.88
CA SER A 37 10.73 2.84 -12.41
C SER A 37 9.98 1.60 -11.89
N PRO A 38 10.47 0.39 -12.19
CA PRO A 38 9.78 -0.86 -11.85
C PRO A 38 9.77 -1.19 -10.34
N SER A 39 10.46 -0.43 -9.50
CA SER A 39 10.59 -0.73 -8.06
C SER A 39 10.39 0.47 -7.13
N ALA A 40 9.87 1.60 -7.66
CA ALA A 40 9.70 2.84 -6.87
C ALA A 40 8.26 3.08 -6.40
N TYR A 41 7.27 2.41 -7.00
CA TYR A 41 5.85 2.71 -6.81
C TYR A 41 5.07 1.49 -6.28
N PRO A 42 5.23 1.10 -5.00
CA PRO A 42 4.54 -0.05 -4.43
C PRO A 42 3.06 0.25 -4.18
N CYS A 43 2.17 -0.46 -4.87
CA CYS A 43 0.74 -0.37 -4.63
C CYS A 43 0.37 -1.05 -3.30
N ARG A 44 -0.25 -0.33 -2.36
CA ARG A 44 -0.63 -0.87 -1.05
C ARG A 44 -1.87 -1.77 -1.06
N HIS A 45 -2.58 -1.86 -2.19
CA HIS A 45 -3.78 -2.67 -2.35
C HIS A 45 -3.48 -4.07 -2.92
N CYS A 46 -2.81 -4.13 -4.06
CA CYS A 46 -2.42 -5.41 -4.70
C CYS A 46 -1.02 -5.91 -4.30
N LEU A 47 -0.24 -5.09 -3.60
CA LEU A 47 1.12 -5.39 -3.11
C LEU A 47 2.15 -5.72 -4.20
N ARG A 48 1.97 -5.13 -5.39
CA ARG A 48 2.93 -5.18 -6.50
C ARG A 48 3.54 -3.80 -6.74
N PHE A 49 4.72 -3.74 -7.33
CA PHE A 49 5.23 -2.49 -7.89
C PHE A 49 4.53 -2.17 -9.21
N ALA A 50 4.18 -0.90 -9.38
CA ALA A 50 3.67 -0.42 -10.65
C ALA A 50 4.72 -0.60 -11.75
N ARG A 51 4.26 -0.95 -12.95
CA ARG A 51 5.10 -1.01 -14.14
C ARG A 51 5.31 0.41 -14.68
N PRO A 52 6.46 0.72 -15.30
CA PRO A 52 6.64 2.00 -15.96
C PRO A 52 5.50 2.31 -16.94
N GLY A 53 4.97 3.54 -16.87
CA GLY A 53 3.80 4.00 -17.63
C GLY A 53 2.45 3.80 -16.93
N GLU A 54 2.35 2.97 -15.88
CA GLU A 54 1.11 2.83 -15.10
C GLU A 54 0.82 4.10 -14.30
N ARG A 55 -0.47 4.47 -14.23
CA ARG A 55 -0.96 5.61 -13.45
C ARG A 55 -1.19 5.18 -12.00
N MET A 56 -0.61 5.94 -11.08
CA MET A 56 -0.70 5.76 -9.64
C MET A 56 -1.37 6.97 -8.99
N ILE A 57 -1.90 6.75 -7.80
CA ILE A 57 -2.40 7.80 -6.91
C ILE A 57 -1.50 7.82 -5.68
N LEU A 58 -0.87 8.97 -5.43
CA LEU A 58 -0.10 9.27 -4.24
C LEU A 58 -0.97 10.06 -3.26
N PHE A 59 -1.09 9.59 -2.02
CA PHE A 59 -1.92 10.23 -1.00
C PHE A 59 -1.44 9.90 0.42
N PRO A 60 -1.76 10.74 1.43
CA PRO A 60 -1.44 10.48 2.83
C PRO A 60 -2.31 9.37 3.42
N TYR A 61 -1.70 8.50 4.24
CA TYR A 61 -2.42 7.46 4.97
C TYR A 61 -1.83 7.23 6.36
N ALA A 62 -2.70 7.14 7.37
CA ALA A 62 -2.36 6.82 8.75
C ALA A 62 -2.70 5.34 9.02
N SER A 63 -1.68 4.48 9.01
CA SER A 63 -1.85 3.05 9.31
C SER A 63 -1.99 2.78 10.82
N VAL A 64 -1.38 3.62 11.65
CA VAL A 64 -1.50 3.60 13.11
C VAL A 64 -2.45 4.71 13.54
N PRO A 65 -3.50 4.43 14.33
CA PRO A 65 -4.41 5.45 14.84
C PRO A 65 -3.69 6.56 15.60
N ALA A 66 -4.30 7.74 15.72
CA ALA A 66 -3.75 8.83 16.53
C ALA A 66 -3.69 8.45 18.02
N GLY A 67 -2.74 9.04 18.77
CA GLY A 67 -2.60 8.84 20.22
C GLY A 67 -1.67 7.68 20.63
N HIS A 68 -0.90 7.12 19.70
CA HIS A 68 0.11 6.09 19.95
C HIS A 68 1.53 6.62 19.68
N PRO A 69 2.58 6.04 20.30
CA PRO A 69 3.96 6.46 20.07
C PRO A 69 4.44 6.36 18.62
N TYR A 70 3.76 5.56 17.81
CA TYR A 70 4.05 5.34 16.38
C TYR A 70 2.97 5.91 15.46
N SER A 71 2.09 6.79 15.95
CA SER A 71 1.13 7.49 15.10
C SER A 71 1.88 8.34 14.08
N GLU A 72 1.74 7.97 12.80
CA GLU A 72 2.32 8.72 11.68
C GLU A 72 1.33 8.73 10.51
N THR A 73 1.40 9.78 9.69
CA THR A 73 0.71 9.85 8.41
C THR A 73 1.77 10.02 7.33
N GLY A 74 1.88 9.01 6.46
CA GLY A 74 2.91 8.97 5.44
C GLY A 74 2.31 8.83 4.04
N PRO A 75 3.07 9.18 2.99
CA PRO A 75 2.63 9.01 1.62
C PRO A 75 2.61 7.51 1.24
N ILE A 76 1.54 7.09 0.57
CA ILE A 76 1.42 5.76 -0.02
C ILE A 76 0.91 5.83 -1.45
N PHE A 77 1.13 4.75 -2.21
CA PHE A 77 0.61 4.59 -3.56
C PHE A 77 -0.50 3.54 -3.65
N VAL A 78 -1.48 3.79 -4.53
CA VAL A 78 -2.38 2.77 -5.10
C VAL A 78 -2.46 2.97 -6.62
N HIS A 79 -2.85 1.93 -7.36
CA HIS A 79 -3.14 2.07 -8.80
C HIS A 79 -4.34 3.01 -9.00
N ALA A 80 -4.24 3.89 -9.99
CA ALA A 80 -5.36 4.73 -10.41
C ALA A 80 -6.50 3.87 -10.97
N GLU A 81 -6.16 2.87 -11.79
CA GLU A 81 -7.11 1.87 -12.26
C GLU A 81 -7.43 0.83 -11.19
N PRO A 82 -8.60 0.16 -11.26
CA PRO A 82 -8.93 -0.98 -10.40
C PRO A 82 -7.86 -2.08 -10.51
N CYS A 83 -7.41 -2.58 -9.37
CA CYS A 83 -6.54 -3.74 -9.28
C CYS A 83 -7.08 -4.73 -8.26
N GLU A 84 -6.69 -6.00 -8.36
CA GLU A 84 -7.15 -7.04 -7.44
C GLU A 84 -6.43 -6.92 -6.10
N ARG A 85 -7.20 -6.94 -5.00
CA ARG A 85 -6.65 -6.86 -3.65
C ARG A 85 -5.84 -8.12 -3.37
N TYR A 86 -4.65 -7.97 -2.79
CA TYR A 86 -3.86 -9.12 -2.38
C TYR A 86 -4.64 -10.01 -1.40
N CYS A 87 -4.65 -11.32 -1.64
CA CYS A 87 -5.51 -12.26 -0.91
C CYS A 87 -4.81 -13.52 -0.36
N ALA A 88 -3.56 -13.77 -0.74
CA ALA A 88 -2.86 -14.97 -0.31
C ALA A 88 -2.55 -14.94 1.21
N THR A 89 -2.54 -16.12 1.81
CA THR A 89 -2.27 -16.36 3.23
C THR A 89 -0.96 -17.12 3.38
N ASP A 90 -0.19 -16.83 4.42
CA ASP A 90 1.11 -17.49 4.70
C ASP A 90 2.14 -17.38 3.57
N GLU A 91 1.91 -16.46 2.63
CA GLU A 91 2.78 -16.17 1.49
C GLU A 91 3.11 -14.68 1.45
N TYR A 92 4.31 -14.36 0.97
CA TYR A 92 4.69 -12.97 0.70
C TYR A 92 4.38 -12.63 -0.76
N PRO A 93 3.93 -11.40 -1.07
CA PRO A 93 3.84 -10.91 -2.44
C PRO A 93 5.18 -11.08 -3.16
N ASP A 94 5.15 -11.50 -4.42
CA ASP A 94 6.34 -11.85 -5.21
C ASP A 94 7.37 -10.71 -5.23
N ASP A 95 6.89 -9.51 -5.53
CA ASP A 95 7.70 -8.29 -5.62
C ASP A 95 8.33 -7.88 -4.28
N LEU A 96 7.75 -8.32 -3.16
CA LEU A 96 8.19 -8.03 -1.79
C LEU A 96 8.86 -9.24 -1.13
N ARG A 97 9.16 -10.29 -1.91
CA ARG A 97 9.71 -11.57 -1.41
C ARG A 97 11.19 -11.49 -1.07
N ARG A 98 11.93 -10.46 -1.52
CA ARG A 98 13.37 -10.28 -1.25
C ARG A 98 13.65 -8.97 -0.53
N GLY A 99 14.60 -8.97 0.41
CA GLY A 99 15.06 -7.77 1.12
C GLY A 99 14.00 -7.10 1.99
N ARG A 100 13.69 -7.66 3.16
CA ARG A 100 12.67 -7.12 4.07
C ARG A 100 13.30 -6.63 5.38
N ALA A 101 13.00 -5.39 5.73
CA ALA A 101 13.14 -4.89 7.08
C ALA A 101 11.72 -4.74 7.66
N PHE A 102 11.46 -5.40 8.77
CA PHE A 102 10.20 -5.24 9.49
C PHE A 102 10.45 -4.44 10.75
N ARG A 103 9.54 -3.52 11.02
CA ARG A 103 9.37 -2.97 12.35
C ARG A 103 8.18 -3.67 12.99
N ALA A 104 8.47 -4.63 13.86
CA ALA A 104 7.45 -5.39 14.56
C ALA A 104 7.10 -4.69 15.86
N TYR A 105 5.81 -4.66 16.16
CA TYR A 105 5.28 -4.17 17.42
C TYR A 105 4.36 -5.23 17.98
N ASN A 106 4.38 -5.39 19.29
CA ASN A 106 3.38 -6.15 20.02
C ASN A 106 2.34 -5.18 20.59
N THR A 107 1.22 -5.73 21.04
CA THR A 107 0.19 -5.01 21.79
C THR A 107 0.57 -4.81 23.27
N SER A 108 1.83 -5.06 23.63
CA SER A 108 2.37 -4.96 25.00
C SER A 108 2.84 -3.55 25.32
#